data_AF-A0A534AI72-F1
#
_entry.id   AF-A0A534AI72-F1
#
_cell.length_a   1.000
_cell.length_b   1.000
_cell.length_c   1.000
_cell.angle_alpha   90.00
_cell.angle_beta   90.00
_cell.angle_gamma   90.00
#
_symmetry.space_group_name_H-M   'P 1'
#
loop_
_entity.id
_entity.type
_entity.pdbx_description
1 polymer ?
#
loop_
_entity_poly.entity_id
_entity_poly.type
_entity_poly.pdbx_seq_one_letter_code
_entity_poly.pdbx_strand_id
1 'polypeptide(L)'
;MIPVRTTARARIGGIVHDESATRSTVFLEPPEVIELGNALRAAEADEQREVLRVLRELTDALRPHAGAIAAAWDMCIALDDLCARARYAVEVNGFMPALATGPLEIRNGRHPLLVGEDGSGDVVPFDLVLAPDEHTVLVSGPNTGGKTVLIKAVGLLCLMAQSGIIPPIGPQSTLPLFTGVFADIGDRQSIAASLSTFSAHLAQLRDILEHAGAGSLVLLDEIGSGTDPAEGGALAAAILKTLTRRRALTLATTHLGALKQLAAETVGIVNASLQFDAETLTPTYRLLKGVPGRSYGLAIARRLGLASDVLDLAERAVPDTERALDALLATVEARARELEAREGDLTTRTERLDEDAAGVDRRAAEVADREQALAARARGLERAAREQVRAYLLEARRKVEEALGRARAAVDEATAREARRLLERAIEETAGEGGTGKPEGWVSLDQLRRQREEAGAPRRPPSPARPPAGAGRPAPMTTAATEVSLIGLRVADAEPLLARALDDAVLADLPYLRVIHGKGTGALRQLVHDVLARDTRVKRFGFAPANQGGHGVTVAEFAA
;
A
#
# COMPACT_ATOMS: atom_id res chain seq x y z
N MET A 1 -12.66 18.98 72.76
CA MET A 1 -13.09 18.16 73.91
C MET A 1 -11.89 17.86 74.79
N ILE A 2 -11.94 18.23 76.07
CA ILE A 2 -10.84 17.98 77.01
C ILE A 2 -11.39 17.20 78.21
N PRO A 3 -10.74 16.09 78.62
CA PRO A 3 -11.15 15.36 79.83
C PRO A 3 -10.75 16.13 81.09
N VAL A 4 -11.69 16.35 82.00
CA VAL A 4 -11.48 17.08 83.27
C VAL A 4 -12.07 16.28 84.43
N ARG A 5 -11.40 16.25 85.59
CA ARG A 5 -11.98 15.63 86.80
C ARG A 5 -13.28 16.35 87.20
N THR A 6 -14.30 15.61 87.62
CA THR A 6 -15.64 16.15 87.96
C THR A 6 -15.59 17.31 88.98
N THR A 7 -14.65 17.28 89.93
CA THR A 7 -14.47 18.34 90.93
C THR A 7 -13.92 19.65 90.37
N ALA A 8 -13.19 19.62 89.26
CA ALA A 8 -12.65 20.80 88.59
C ALA A 8 -13.62 21.41 87.56
N ARG A 9 -14.78 20.77 87.32
CA ARG A 9 -15.82 21.22 86.38
C ARG A 9 -16.26 22.67 86.64
N ALA A 10 -16.57 23.01 87.90
CA ALA A 10 -17.07 24.33 88.25
C ALA A 10 -16.02 25.45 88.05
N ARG A 11 -14.73 25.09 88.10
CA ARG A 11 -13.62 26.05 87.92
C ARG A 11 -13.34 26.33 86.45
N ILE A 12 -13.46 25.33 85.58
CA ILE A 12 -13.20 25.48 84.13
C ILE A 12 -14.46 25.98 83.39
N GLY A 13 -15.65 25.60 83.84
CA GLY A 13 -16.92 25.97 83.18
C GLY A 13 -17.04 25.36 81.77
N GLY A 14 -18.16 25.58 81.08
CA GLY A 14 -18.37 25.08 79.71
C GLY A 14 -19.43 23.99 79.56
N ILE A 15 -19.55 23.44 78.34
CA ILE A 15 -20.60 22.47 77.99
C ILE A 15 -20.06 21.04 78.19
N VAL A 16 -20.81 20.24 78.95
CA VAL A 16 -20.51 18.81 79.13
C VAL A 16 -21.13 18.04 77.97
N HIS A 17 -20.29 17.33 77.24
CA HIS A 17 -20.74 16.50 76.11
C HIS A 17 -20.84 15.03 76.50
N ASP A 18 -20.00 14.56 77.42
CA ASP A 18 -20.01 13.17 77.89
C ASP A 18 -19.40 13.03 79.29
N GLU A 19 -19.70 11.93 79.99
CA GLU A 19 -19.20 11.61 81.33
C GLU A 19 -18.69 10.16 81.40
N SER A 20 -17.58 9.93 82.10
CA SER A 20 -17.04 8.57 82.26
C SER A 20 -18.01 7.69 83.06
N ALA A 21 -18.05 6.38 82.79
CA ALA A 21 -18.93 5.44 83.48
C ALA A 21 -18.78 5.46 85.02
N THR A 22 -17.59 5.83 85.51
CA THR A 22 -17.27 5.98 86.94
C THR A 22 -17.61 7.36 87.52
N ARG A 23 -18.15 8.29 86.71
CA ARG A 23 -18.49 9.69 87.06
C ARG A 23 -17.36 10.53 87.64
N SER A 24 -16.12 10.10 87.40
CA SER A 24 -14.91 10.73 87.94
C SER A 24 -14.28 11.74 86.97
N THR A 25 -14.55 11.57 85.67
CA THR A 25 -14.03 12.42 84.59
C THR A 25 -15.19 12.84 83.68
N VAL A 26 -15.23 14.12 83.36
CA VAL A 26 -16.22 14.74 82.49
C VAL A 26 -15.49 15.26 81.25
N PHE A 27 -16.02 14.96 80.06
CA PHE A 27 -15.52 15.52 78.81
C PHE A 27 -16.24 16.82 78.54
N LEU A 28 -15.48 17.92 78.66
CA LEU A 28 -16.02 19.26 78.59
C LEU A 28 -15.36 20.03 77.46
N GLU A 29 -16.16 20.90 76.85
CA GLU A 29 -15.68 21.90 75.91
C GLU A 29 -15.68 23.28 76.61
N PRO A 30 -14.49 23.84 76.90
CA PRO A 30 -14.39 25.14 77.53
C PRO A 30 -15.01 26.25 76.68
N PRO A 31 -15.56 27.32 77.28
CA PRO A 31 -16.16 28.43 76.54
C PRO A 31 -15.24 29.01 75.46
N GLU A 32 -13.96 29.20 75.76
CA GLU A 32 -12.94 29.71 74.82
C GLU A 32 -12.77 28.81 73.59
N VAL A 33 -12.86 27.48 73.76
CA VAL A 33 -12.75 26.51 72.64
C VAL A 33 -14.03 26.50 71.82
N ILE A 34 -15.20 26.65 72.44
CA ILE A 34 -16.49 26.79 71.74
C ILE A 34 -16.48 28.05 70.87
N GLU A 35 -16.01 29.18 71.41
CA GLU A 35 -15.88 30.43 70.67
C GLU A 35 -14.92 30.30 69.48
N LEU A 36 -13.74 29.69 69.69
CA LEU A 36 -12.79 29.42 68.61
C LEU A 36 -13.34 28.44 67.56
N GLY A 37 -14.06 27.41 67.96
CA GLY A 37 -14.70 26.45 67.05
C GLY A 37 -15.84 27.07 66.26
N ASN A 38 -16.60 28.00 66.85
CA ASN A 38 -17.60 28.78 66.14
C ASN A 38 -16.96 29.77 65.16
N ALA A 39 -15.86 30.44 65.57
CA ALA A 39 -15.11 31.34 64.70
C ALA A 39 -14.47 30.59 63.51
N LEU A 40 -13.93 29.39 63.75
CA LEU A 40 -13.40 28.53 62.68
C LEU A 40 -14.51 28.15 61.69
N ARG A 41 -15.65 27.65 62.17
CA ARG A 41 -16.80 27.30 61.30
C ARG A 41 -17.32 28.51 60.52
N ALA A 42 -17.32 29.70 61.13
CA ALA A 42 -17.70 30.93 60.46
C ALA A 42 -16.69 31.31 59.36
N ALA A 43 -15.38 31.22 59.65
CA ALA A 43 -14.31 31.48 58.70
C ALA A 43 -14.32 30.48 57.53
N GLU A 44 -14.54 29.18 57.79
CA GLU A 44 -14.73 28.15 56.75
C GLU A 44 -15.93 28.48 55.84
N ALA A 45 -17.05 28.94 56.43
CA ALA A 45 -18.21 29.36 55.66
C ALA A 45 -17.94 30.64 54.84
N ASP A 46 -17.18 31.59 55.38
CA ASP A 46 -16.72 32.79 54.67
C ASP A 46 -15.81 32.45 53.49
N GLU A 47 -14.85 31.55 53.69
CA GLU A 47 -13.98 31.04 52.64
C GLU A 47 -14.80 30.42 51.51
N GLN A 48 -15.73 29.52 51.83
CA GLN A 48 -16.60 28.89 50.81
C GLN A 48 -17.43 29.91 50.04
N ARG A 49 -17.94 30.95 50.71
CA ARG A 49 -18.65 32.05 50.05
C ARG A 49 -17.74 32.83 49.10
N GLU A 50 -16.52 33.11 49.53
CA GLU A 50 -15.55 33.83 48.71
C GLU A 50 -15.10 33.01 47.50
N VAL A 51 -14.86 31.70 47.66
CA VAL A 51 -14.56 30.77 46.56
C VAL A 51 -15.69 30.81 45.52
N LEU A 52 -16.96 30.70 45.95
CA LEU A 52 -18.11 30.78 45.05
C LEU A 52 -18.23 32.15 44.38
N ARG A 53 -17.90 33.25 45.08
CA ARG A 53 -17.87 34.60 44.50
C ARG A 53 -16.84 34.69 43.37
N VAL A 54 -15.62 34.22 43.60
CA VAL A 54 -14.53 34.20 42.61
C VAL A 54 -14.88 33.31 41.42
N LEU A 55 -15.41 32.10 41.64
CA LEU A 55 -15.83 31.20 40.56
C LEU A 55 -16.94 31.81 39.69
N ARG A 56 -17.91 32.50 40.30
CA ARG A 56 -18.96 33.22 39.57
C ARG A 56 -18.38 34.34 38.73
N GLU A 57 -17.49 35.15 39.30
CA GLU A 57 -16.82 36.24 38.59
C GLU A 57 -16.04 35.73 37.37
N LEU A 58 -15.26 34.64 37.53
CA LEU A 58 -14.54 34.00 36.42
C LEU A 58 -15.51 33.43 35.37
N THR A 59 -16.60 32.81 35.79
CA THR A 59 -17.62 32.26 34.87
C THR A 59 -18.33 33.36 34.11
N ASP A 60 -18.66 34.47 34.76
CA ASP A 60 -19.31 35.62 34.13
C ASP A 60 -18.37 36.36 33.19
N ALA A 61 -17.05 36.34 33.43
CA ALA A 61 -16.06 36.81 32.45
C ALA A 61 -16.04 35.94 31.18
N LEU A 62 -16.33 34.64 31.28
CA LEU A 62 -16.42 33.72 30.13
C LEU A 62 -17.78 33.73 29.44
N ARG A 63 -18.85 34.12 30.13
CA ARG A 63 -20.24 34.08 29.62
C ARG A 63 -20.45 34.81 28.28
N PRO A 64 -19.88 36.00 28.02
CA PRO A 64 -19.98 36.66 26.71
C PRO A 64 -19.37 35.84 25.56
N HIS A 65 -18.42 34.95 25.86
CA HIS A 65 -17.73 34.10 24.90
C HIS A 65 -18.39 32.72 24.72
N ALA A 66 -19.47 32.41 25.45
CA ALA A 66 -20.11 31.08 25.41
C ALA A 66 -20.45 30.62 23.98
N GLY A 67 -20.98 31.51 23.14
CA GLY A 67 -21.28 31.20 21.74
C GLY A 67 -20.03 30.89 20.91
N ALA A 68 -18.92 31.63 21.13
CA ALA A 68 -17.66 31.38 20.44
C ALA A 68 -17.01 30.06 20.89
N ILE A 69 -17.12 29.73 22.18
CA ILE A 69 -16.63 28.45 22.73
C ILE A 69 -17.45 27.28 22.16
N ALA A 70 -18.77 27.41 22.09
CA ALA A 70 -19.63 26.38 21.48
C ALA A 70 -19.29 26.17 19.99
N ALA A 71 -19.13 27.26 19.23
CA ALA A 71 -18.71 27.17 17.84
C ALA A 71 -17.32 26.54 17.68
N ALA A 72 -16.36 26.85 18.57
CA ALA A 72 -15.04 26.23 18.57
C ALA A 72 -15.12 24.74 18.88
N TRP A 73 -15.98 24.33 19.81
CA TRP A 73 -16.23 22.93 20.11
C TRP A 73 -16.82 22.16 18.92
N ASP A 74 -17.81 22.74 18.23
CA ASP A 74 -18.39 22.13 17.02
C ASP A 74 -17.35 22.01 15.90
N MET A 75 -16.46 23.00 15.74
CA MET A 75 -15.34 22.93 14.80
C MET A 75 -14.35 21.80 15.16
N CYS A 76 -14.05 21.61 16.45
CA CYS A 76 -13.20 20.50 16.90
C CYS A 76 -13.83 19.15 16.59
N ILE A 77 -15.14 18.98 16.80
CA ILE A 77 -15.87 17.74 16.44
C ILE A 77 -15.79 17.49 14.94
N ALA A 78 -16.07 18.50 14.12
CA ALA A 78 -16.03 18.37 12.67
C ALA A 78 -14.62 18.01 12.17
N LEU A 79 -13.58 18.62 12.76
CA LEU A 79 -12.19 18.32 12.40
C LEU A 79 -11.80 16.89 12.81
N ASP A 80 -12.19 16.44 14.00
CA ASP A 80 -11.90 15.09 14.49
C ASP A 80 -12.58 14.02 13.62
N ASP A 81 -13.86 14.20 13.28
CA ASP A 81 -14.60 13.31 12.38
C ASP A 81 -13.96 13.20 10.99
N LEU A 82 -13.56 14.33 10.39
CA LEU A 82 -12.86 14.34 9.10
C LEU A 82 -11.48 13.67 9.18
N CYS A 83 -10.72 13.92 10.26
CA CYS A 83 -9.42 13.30 10.47
C CYS A 83 -9.54 11.79 10.67
N ALA A 84 -10.55 11.32 11.42
CA ALA A 84 -10.82 9.91 11.63
C ALA A 84 -11.14 9.20 10.31
N ARG A 85 -12.02 9.78 9.48
CA ARG A 85 -12.36 9.24 8.15
C ARG A 85 -11.17 9.19 7.21
N ALA A 86 -10.34 10.23 7.20
CA ALA A 86 -9.14 10.29 6.38
C ALA A 86 -8.10 9.24 6.82
N ARG A 87 -7.90 9.07 8.14
CA ARG A 87 -7.01 8.03 8.69
C ARG A 87 -7.48 6.63 8.32
N TYR A 88 -8.78 6.35 8.50
CA TYR A 88 -9.38 5.09 8.09
C TYR A 88 -9.15 4.81 6.60
N ALA A 89 -9.37 5.80 5.73
CA ALA A 89 -9.15 5.66 4.28
C ALA A 89 -7.72 5.23 3.95
N VAL A 90 -6.72 5.82 4.62
CA VAL A 90 -5.31 5.47 4.44
C VAL A 90 -5.01 4.07 4.97
N GLU A 91 -5.53 3.72 6.14
CA GLU A 91 -5.35 2.42 6.79
C GLU A 91 -5.85 1.27 5.90
N VAL A 92 -7.04 1.43 5.32
CA VAL A 92 -7.65 0.39 4.48
C VAL A 92 -7.26 0.48 3.00
N ASN A 93 -6.36 1.39 2.64
CA ASN A 93 -6.00 1.72 1.25
C ASN A 93 -7.25 1.97 0.36
N GLY A 94 -8.19 2.73 0.90
CA GLY A 94 -9.47 3.06 0.27
C GLY A 94 -9.39 4.30 -0.62
N PHE A 95 -10.22 4.34 -1.66
CA PHE A 95 -10.27 5.43 -2.63
C PHE A 95 -11.66 6.05 -2.66
N MET A 96 -11.71 7.37 -2.83
CA MET A 96 -12.97 8.09 -2.96
C MET A 96 -13.69 7.68 -4.26
N PRO A 97 -14.91 7.10 -4.19
CA PRO A 97 -15.68 6.75 -5.38
C PRO A 97 -16.25 7.99 -6.06
N ALA A 98 -16.50 7.87 -7.36
CA ALA A 98 -17.45 8.77 -8.01
C ALA A 98 -18.87 8.44 -7.53
N LEU A 99 -19.57 9.43 -6.96
CA LEU A 99 -20.98 9.29 -6.58
C LEU A 99 -21.84 9.82 -7.74
N ALA A 100 -22.48 8.92 -8.47
CA ALA A 100 -23.24 9.26 -9.66
C ALA A 100 -24.52 8.44 -9.78
N THR A 101 -25.52 8.99 -10.47
CA THR A 101 -26.71 8.25 -10.93
C THR A 101 -26.31 7.39 -12.14
N GLY A 102 -25.54 6.34 -11.89
CA GLY A 102 -24.99 5.44 -12.92
C GLY A 102 -24.97 3.99 -12.44
N PRO A 103 -24.43 3.06 -13.24
CA PRO A 103 -24.28 1.68 -12.81
C PRO A 103 -23.27 1.56 -11.67
N LEU A 104 -23.40 0.48 -10.89
CA LEU A 104 -22.43 0.14 -9.85
C LEU A 104 -21.13 -0.36 -10.47
N GLU A 105 -20.03 0.29 -10.13
CA GLU A 105 -18.67 -0.13 -10.48
C GLU A 105 -17.79 -0.17 -9.23
N ILE A 106 -17.57 -1.37 -8.70
CA ILE A 106 -16.60 -1.62 -7.64
C ILE A 106 -15.38 -2.24 -8.28
N ARG A 107 -14.23 -1.58 -8.15
CA ARG A 107 -12.93 -2.14 -8.54
C ARG A 107 -12.12 -2.40 -7.28
N ASN A 108 -11.44 -3.54 -7.21
CA ASN A 108 -10.59 -3.92 -6.07
C ASN A 108 -11.29 -3.72 -4.70
N GLY A 109 -12.58 -4.02 -4.62
CA GLY A 109 -13.40 -3.86 -3.42
C GLY A 109 -13.05 -4.91 -2.38
N ARG A 110 -13.04 -4.53 -1.10
CA ARG A 110 -12.77 -5.43 0.02
C ARG A 110 -13.83 -5.30 1.09
N HIS A 111 -14.04 -6.35 1.89
CA HIS A 111 -15.01 -6.27 2.98
C HIS A 111 -14.46 -5.37 4.12
N PRO A 112 -15.12 -4.26 4.49
CA PRO A 112 -14.58 -3.27 5.43
C PRO A 112 -14.15 -3.82 6.80
N LEU A 113 -14.92 -4.78 7.33
CA LEU A 113 -14.62 -5.40 8.62
C LEU A 113 -13.51 -6.46 8.57
N LEU A 114 -13.14 -6.94 7.39
CA LEU A 114 -12.07 -7.94 7.25
C LEU A 114 -10.70 -7.30 7.01
N VAL A 115 -10.66 -6.04 6.55
CA VAL A 115 -9.41 -5.32 6.26
C VAL A 115 -8.76 -4.76 7.54
N GLY A 116 -9.52 -4.63 8.64
CA GLY A 116 -9.08 -4.05 9.91
C GLY A 116 -8.71 -5.02 11.02
N GLU A 117 -8.79 -6.34 10.81
CA GLU A 117 -8.32 -7.32 11.80
C GLU A 117 -6.81 -7.55 11.64
N ASP A 118 -6.06 -7.37 12.74
CA ASP A 118 -4.62 -7.58 12.99
C ASP A 118 -3.82 -8.44 11.97
N GLY A 119 -3.65 -7.94 10.74
CA GLY A 119 -2.77 -8.51 9.72
C GLY A 119 -3.02 -9.98 9.35
N SER A 120 -4.15 -10.56 9.74
CA SER A 120 -4.43 -12.00 9.63
C SER A 120 -5.17 -12.34 8.33
N GLY A 121 -4.54 -12.03 7.21
CA GLY A 121 -4.90 -12.57 5.90
C GLY A 121 -5.12 -11.50 4.83
N ASP A 122 -4.54 -11.71 3.65
CA ASP A 122 -4.85 -10.93 2.45
C ASP A 122 -6.36 -11.09 2.14
N VAL A 123 -7.17 -10.10 2.51
CA VAL A 123 -8.57 -10.04 2.08
C VAL A 123 -8.59 -10.00 0.57
N VAL A 124 -9.14 -11.04 -0.05
CA VAL A 124 -9.20 -11.14 -1.50
C VAL A 124 -10.10 -10.04 -2.04
N PRO A 125 -9.58 -9.14 -2.90
CA PRO A 125 -10.40 -8.10 -3.50
C PRO A 125 -11.33 -8.67 -4.57
N PHE A 126 -12.43 -7.98 -4.83
CA PHE A 126 -13.36 -8.32 -5.91
C PHE A 126 -13.64 -7.12 -6.82
N ASP A 127 -13.90 -7.43 -8.10
CA ASP A 127 -14.41 -6.49 -9.08
C ASP A 127 -15.88 -6.81 -9.35
N LEU A 128 -16.75 -5.80 -9.27
CA LEU A 128 -18.15 -5.89 -9.65
C LEU A 128 -18.52 -4.65 -10.46
N VAL A 129 -18.55 -4.83 -11.78
CA VAL A 129 -18.91 -3.79 -12.75
C VAL A 129 -20.21 -4.19 -13.42
N LEU A 130 -21.24 -3.36 -13.28
CA LEU A 130 -22.55 -3.59 -13.89
C LEU A 130 -22.72 -2.75 -15.15
N ALA A 131 -23.38 -3.31 -16.14
CA ALA A 131 -23.85 -2.56 -17.29
C ALA A 131 -25.10 -1.74 -16.90
N PRO A 132 -25.43 -0.66 -17.62
CA PRO A 132 -26.58 0.19 -17.29
C PRO A 132 -27.94 -0.53 -17.27
N ASP A 133 -28.06 -1.63 -18.01
CA ASP A 133 -29.25 -2.48 -18.11
C ASP A 133 -29.24 -3.67 -17.13
N GLU A 134 -28.13 -3.91 -16.44
CA GLU A 134 -28.01 -4.96 -15.42
C GLU A 134 -28.48 -4.43 -14.06
N HIS A 135 -29.58 -5.00 -13.57
CA HIS A 135 -30.17 -4.61 -12.29
C HIS A 135 -30.11 -5.72 -11.25
N THR A 136 -29.95 -6.99 -11.65
CA THR A 136 -29.88 -8.10 -10.71
C THR A 136 -28.64 -8.94 -10.94
N VAL A 137 -27.87 -9.17 -9.89
CA VAL A 137 -26.73 -10.09 -9.87
C VAL A 137 -27.12 -11.32 -9.06
N LEU A 138 -27.13 -12.49 -9.71
CA LEU A 138 -27.39 -13.76 -9.05
C LEU A 138 -26.08 -14.50 -8.79
N VAL A 139 -25.66 -14.55 -7.52
CA VAL A 139 -24.43 -15.20 -7.07
C VAL A 139 -24.72 -16.65 -6.71
N SER A 140 -24.05 -17.56 -7.41
CA SER A 140 -24.16 -19.01 -7.22
C SER A 140 -22.83 -19.62 -6.79
N GLY A 141 -22.88 -20.79 -6.15
CA GLY A 141 -21.69 -21.50 -5.64
C GLY A 141 -21.91 -22.12 -4.26
N PRO A 142 -20.90 -22.82 -3.72
CA PRO A 142 -20.97 -23.44 -2.39
C PRO A 142 -21.04 -22.38 -1.28
N ASN A 143 -21.62 -22.73 -0.13
CA ASN A 143 -21.83 -21.78 0.98
C ASN A 143 -20.52 -21.29 1.61
N THR A 144 -19.53 -22.17 1.65
CA THR A 144 -18.15 -21.86 2.08
C THR A 144 -17.40 -20.91 1.12
N GLY A 145 -18.02 -20.51 0.00
CA GLY A 145 -17.40 -19.69 -1.04
C GLY A 145 -17.34 -18.18 -0.74
N GLY A 146 -18.00 -17.69 0.32
CA GLY A 146 -18.01 -16.26 0.68
C GLY A 146 -19.12 -15.42 0.04
N LYS A 147 -20.20 -16.04 -0.44
CA LYS A 147 -21.32 -15.34 -1.12
C LYS A 147 -22.00 -14.30 -0.22
N THR A 148 -22.30 -14.69 1.02
CA THR A 148 -22.86 -13.79 2.03
C THR A 148 -21.90 -12.64 2.36
N VAL A 149 -20.59 -12.93 2.41
CA VAL A 149 -19.56 -11.90 2.64
C VAL A 149 -19.52 -10.90 1.49
N LEU A 150 -19.61 -11.38 0.24
CA LEU A 150 -19.63 -10.51 -0.95
C LEU A 150 -20.83 -9.55 -0.92
N ILE A 151 -22.06 -10.04 -0.71
CA ILE A 151 -23.24 -9.17 -0.72
C ILE A 151 -23.20 -8.15 0.44
N LYS A 152 -22.69 -8.56 1.62
CA LYS A 152 -22.45 -7.66 2.75
C LYS A 152 -21.41 -6.61 2.42
N ALA A 153 -20.32 -7.00 1.76
CA ALA A 153 -19.28 -6.07 1.34
C ALA A 153 -19.88 -5.00 0.42
N VAL A 154 -20.60 -5.38 -0.64
CA VAL A 154 -21.23 -4.42 -1.56
C VAL A 154 -22.15 -3.45 -0.82
N GLY A 155 -23.02 -3.96 0.07
CA GLY A 155 -23.90 -3.12 0.90
C GLY A 155 -23.15 -2.13 1.77
N LEU A 156 -22.14 -2.61 2.51
CA LEU A 156 -21.33 -1.77 3.40
C LEU A 156 -20.55 -0.71 2.63
N LEU A 157 -19.93 -1.06 1.50
CA LEU A 157 -19.18 -0.11 0.66
C LEU A 157 -20.07 1.05 0.20
N CYS A 158 -21.31 0.76 -0.23
CA CYS A 158 -22.28 1.77 -0.64
C CYS A 158 -22.72 2.66 0.53
N LEU A 159 -23.05 2.06 1.68
CA LEU A 159 -23.47 2.79 2.89
C LEU A 159 -22.35 3.67 3.45
N MET A 160 -21.12 3.18 3.46
CA MET A 160 -19.95 3.96 3.89
C MET A 160 -19.75 5.19 3.02
N ALA A 161 -19.77 5.03 1.70
CA ALA A 161 -19.60 6.15 0.77
C ALA A 161 -20.71 7.20 0.93
N GLN A 162 -21.97 6.77 1.05
CA GLN A 162 -23.10 7.68 1.32
C GLN A 162 -23.03 8.34 2.70
N SER A 163 -22.35 7.73 3.67
CA SER A 163 -22.13 8.30 5.00
C SER A 163 -20.90 9.20 5.06
N GLY A 164 -20.20 9.42 3.94
CA GLY A 164 -18.96 10.20 3.88
C GLY A 164 -17.73 9.48 4.43
N ILE A 165 -17.77 8.15 4.56
CA ILE A 165 -16.62 7.31 4.93
C ILE A 165 -16.03 6.75 3.64
N ILE A 166 -14.73 6.97 3.40
CA ILE A 166 -14.07 6.44 2.20
C ILE A 166 -13.94 4.92 2.35
N PRO A 167 -14.56 4.13 1.47
CA PRO A 167 -14.56 2.67 1.59
C PRO A 167 -13.27 2.04 1.01
N PRO A 168 -12.94 0.78 1.38
CA PRO A 168 -11.83 0.02 0.82
C PRO A 168 -12.14 -0.50 -0.58
N ILE A 169 -12.13 0.42 -1.54
CA ILE A 169 -12.27 0.17 -2.98
C ILE A 169 -11.05 0.74 -3.71
N GLY A 170 -10.76 0.23 -4.90
CA GLY A 170 -9.74 0.76 -5.79
C GLY A 170 -10.15 2.03 -6.54
N PRO A 171 -9.19 2.67 -7.22
CA PRO A 171 -9.42 3.88 -7.99
C PRO A 171 -10.44 3.63 -9.12
N GLN A 172 -11.09 4.71 -9.57
CA GLN A 172 -12.10 4.69 -10.66
C GLN A 172 -13.38 3.89 -10.36
N SER A 173 -13.59 3.50 -9.10
CA SER A 173 -14.87 2.93 -8.68
C SER A 173 -15.98 3.99 -8.69
N THR A 174 -17.19 3.60 -9.08
CA THR A 174 -18.39 4.44 -9.10
C THR A 174 -19.48 3.76 -8.26
N LEU A 175 -20.00 4.47 -7.26
CA LEU A 175 -21.07 3.96 -6.40
C LEU A 175 -22.35 4.77 -6.63
N PRO A 176 -23.49 4.11 -6.93
CA PRO A 176 -24.77 4.79 -7.05
C PRO A 176 -25.25 5.35 -5.71
N LEU A 177 -26.05 6.41 -5.78
CA LEU A 177 -26.77 6.92 -4.62
C LEU A 177 -28.10 6.19 -4.47
N PHE A 178 -28.24 5.43 -3.40
CA PHE A 178 -29.44 4.70 -3.05
C PHE A 178 -30.29 5.49 -2.07
N THR A 179 -31.59 5.56 -2.35
CA THR A 179 -32.61 6.15 -1.46
C THR A 179 -33.08 5.16 -0.39
N GLY A 180 -32.89 3.87 -0.62
CA GLY A 180 -33.22 2.80 0.33
C GLY A 180 -32.32 1.59 0.14
N VAL A 181 -31.90 1.01 1.26
CA VAL A 181 -31.12 -0.24 1.29
C VAL A 181 -31.93 -1.28 2.06
N PHE A 182 -32.23 -2.39 1.40
CA PHE A 182 -33.01 -3.49 1.92
C PHE A 182 -32.14 -4.73 2.00
N ALA A 183 -32.26 -5.48 3.10
CA ALA A 183 -31.49 -6.69 3.32
C ALA A 183 -32.34 -7.80 3.92
N ASP A 184 -32.19 -9.00 3.37
CA ASP A 184 -32.64 -10.26 3.94
C ASP A 184 -31.41 -11.20 4.00
N ILE A 185 -30.63 -11.10 5.09
CA ILE A 185 -29.32 -11.76 5.25
C ILE A 185 -29.21 -12.35 6.67
N GLY A 186 -28.94 -13.65 6.84
CA GLY A 186 -28.74 -14.27 8.16
C GLY A 186 -28.82 -15.80 8.24
N ASP A 187 -28.25 -16.36 9.32
CA ASP A 187 -28.13 -17.81 9.57
C ASP A 187 -29.40 -18.40 10.23
N ARG A 188 -29.91 -19.51 9.69
CA ARG A 188 -31.19 -20.15 10.09
C ARG A 188 -31.05 -21.58 10.62
N GLN A 189 -30.03 -21.87 11.43
CA GLN A 189 -29.86 -23.22 12.01
C GLN A 189 -30.50 -23.39 13.40
N SER A 190 -31.71 -22.89 13.62
CA SER A 190 -32.52 -23.22 14.82
C SER A 190 -33.73 -24.08 14.42
N ILE A 191 -33.62 -25.38 14.68
CA ILE A 191 -34.62 -26.42 14.38
C ILE A 191 -35.96 -26.17 15.11
N ALA A 192 -35.99 -25.36 16.17
CA ALA A 192 -37.19 -25.04 16.93
C ALA A 192 -38.08 -23.95 16.28
N ALA A 193 -37.62 -23.26 15.23
CA ALA A 193 -38.26 -22.07 14.66
C ALA A 193 -38.78 -22.23 13.21
N SER A 194 -38.75 -23.43 12.61
CA SER A 194 -38.84 -23.63 11.15
C SER A 194 -40.06 -23.04 10.42
N LEU A 195 -41.23 -22.89 11.06
CA LEU A 195 -42.38 -22.17 10.45
C LEU A 195 -42.28 -20.64 10.60
N SER A 196 -41.72 -20.19 11.71
CA SER A 196 -41.55 -18.77 12.03
C SER A 196 -40.50 -18.13 11.12
N THR A 197 -39.42 -18.84 10.78
CA THR A 197 -38.35 -18.32 9.93
C THR A 197 -38.81 -18.13 8.48
N PHE A 198 -39.41 -19.14 7.84
CA PHE A 198 -39.89 -18.98 6.45
C PHE A 198 -40.96 -17.88 6.33
N SER A 199 -41.87 -17.80 7.30
CA SER A 199 -42.88 -16.74 7.36
C SER A 199 -42.26 -15.35 7.55
N ALA A 200 -41.21 -15.23 8.37
CA ALA A 200 -40.45 -13.99 8.55
C ALA A 200 -39.73 -13.57 7.27
N HIS A 201 -39.10 -14.51 6.56
CA HIS A 201 -38.50 -14.24 5.24
C HIS A 201 -39.53 -13.77 4.23
N LEU A 202 -40.69 -14.42 4.16
CA LEU A 202 -41.77 -13.96 3.28
C LEU A 202 -42.31 -12.59 3.67
N ALA A 203 -42.41 -12.28 4.97
CA ALA A 203 -42.81 -10.96 5.44
C ALA A 203 -41.78 -9.88 5.05
N GLN A 204 -40.48 -10.18 5.18
CA GLN A 204 -39.38 -9.32 4.74
C GLN A 204 -39.43 -9.11 3.23
N LEU A 205 -39.54 -10.19 2.44
CA LEU A 205 -39.63 -10.12 0.98
C LEU A 205 -40.86 -9.36 0.51
N ARG A 206 -42.00 -9.48 1.21
CA ARG A 206 -43.19 -8.66 0.94
C ARG A 206 -42.89 -7.18 1.15
N ASP A 207 -42.29 -6.82 2.28
CA ASP A 207 -41.94 -5.42 2.58
C ASP A 207 -40.97 -4.83 1.54
N ILE A 208 -39.96 -5.61 1.14
CA ILE A 208 -39.03 -5.27 0.05
C ILE A 208 -39.79 -5.05 -1.26
N LEU A 209 -40.71 -5.96 -1.61
CA LEU A 209 -41.55 -5.83 -2.81
C LEU A 209 -42.61 -4.74 -2.71
N GLU A 210 -42.88 -4.15 -1.56
CA GLU A 210 -43.77 -3.00 -1.43
C GLU A 210 -43.00 -1.69 -1.66
N HIS A 211 -41.75 -1.60 -1.20
CA HIS A 211 -41.01 -0.34 -1.14
C HIS A 211 -39.84 -0.22 -2.12
N ALA A 212 -39.25 -1.34 -2.59
CA ALA A 212 -38.07 -1.29 -3.45
C ALA A 212 -38.43 -0.91 -4.90
N GLY A 213 -37.62 0.01 -5.46
CA GLY A 213 -37.76 0.53 -6.82
C GLY A 213 -36.46 1.09 -7.39
N ALA A 214 -36.57 1.97 -8.38
CA ALA A 214 -35.41 2.64 -8.96
C ALA A 214 -34.69 3.49 -7.89
N GLY A 215 -33.40 3.21 -7.67
CA GLY A 215 -32.62 3.82 -6.60
C GLY A 215 -32.62 3.03 -5.28
N SER A 216 -33.19 1.83 -5.25
CA SER A 216 -33.04 0.92 -4.10
C SER A 216 -31.90 -0.07 -4.32
N LEU A 217 -31.17 -0.39 -3.25
CA LEU A 217 -30.26 -1.53 -3.17
C LEU A 217 -30.95 -2.66 -2.39
N VAL A 218 -31.00 -3.86 -2.94
CA VAL A 218 -31.63 -5.03 -2.32
C VAL A 218 -30.61 -6.15 -2.22
N LEU A 219 -30.42 -6.69 -1.01
CA LEU A 219 -29.46 -7.76 -0.71
C LEU A 219 -30.21 -8.97 -0.18
N LEU A 220 -30.20 -10.08 -0.92
CA LEU A 220 -30.94 -11.29 -0.59
C LEU A 220 -29.99 -12.47 -0.44
N ASP A 221 -29.99 -13.12 0.72
CA ASP A 221 -29.16 -14.30 0.98
C ASP A 221 -29.98 -15.59 0.94
N GLU A 222 -29.48 -16.59 0.22
CA GLU A 222 -30.11 -17.88 -0.01
C GLU A 222 -31.59 -17.80 -0.44
N ILE A 223 -31.89 -16.95 -1.45
CA ILE A 223 -33.26 -16.77 -1.90
C ILE A 223 -33.87 -18.10 -2.40
N GLY A 224 -35.09 -18.38 -1.94
CA GLY A 224 -35.81 -19.62 -2.25
C GLY A 224 -35.44 -20.81 -1.37
N SER A 225 -34.55 -20.64 -0.37
CA SER A 225 -34.26 -21.69 0.62
C SER A 225 -35.36 -21.80 1.69
N GLY A 226 -35.60 -23.02 2.19
CA GLY A 226 -36.52 -23.29 3.29
C GLY A 226 -37.90 -23.84 2.90
N THR A 227 -38.13 -24.14 1.62
CA THR A 227 -39.32 -24.87 1.13
C THR A 227 -38.90 -25.93 0.09
N ASP A 228 -39.86 -26.57 -0.56
CA ASP A 228 -39.62 -27.44 -1.72
C ASP A 228 -38.75 -26.72 -2.77
N PRO A 229 -37.66 -27.33 -3.26
CA PRO A 229 -36.75 -26.66 -4.20
C PRO A 229 -37.40 -26.15 -5.49
N ALA A 230 -38.45 -26.82 -5.99
CA ALA A 230 -39.14 -26.39 -7.20
C ALA A 230 -40.03 -25.16 -6.91
N GLU A 231 -40.82 -25.21 -5.83
CA GLU A 231 -41.65 -24.07 -5.40
C GLU A 231 -40.81 -22.86 -5.00
N GLY A 232 -39.75 -23.09 -4.20
CA GLY A 232 -38.81 -22.06 -3.76
C GLY A 232 -38.07 -21.42 -4.93
N GLY A 233 -37.66 -22.21 -5.91
CA GLY A 233 -37.03 -21.72 -7.14
C GLY A 233 -37.98 -20.88 -7.99
N ALA A 234 -39.23 -21.32 -8.17
CA ALA A 234 -40.23 -20.57 -8.92
C ALA A 234 -40.58 -19.23 -8.26
N LEU A 235 -40.76 -19.23 -6.93
CA LEU A 235 -41.02 -18.01 -6.18
C LEU A 235 -39.84 -17.04 -6.25
N ALA A 236 -38.62 -17.51 -5.99
CA ALA A 236 -37.42 -16.70 -6.08
C ALA A 236 -37.24 -16.08 -7.49
N ALA A 237 -37.47 -16.86 -8.55
CA ALA A 237 -37.42 -16.36 -9.92
C ALA A 237 -38.44 -15.24 -10.16
N ALA A 238 -39.68 -15.41 -9.67
CA ALA A 238 -40.72 -14.38 -9.81
C ALA A 238 -40.36 -13.08 -9.07
N ILE A 239 -39.80 -13.19 -7.86
CA ILE A 239 -39.34 -12.04 -7.06
C ILE A 239 -38.21 -11.30 -7.79
N LEU A 240 -37.17 -12.01 -8.23
CA LEU A 240 -36.03 -11.42 -8.93
C LEU A 240 -36.45 -10.76 -10.25
N LYS A 241 -37.34 -11.40 -11.04
CA LYS A 241 -37.92 -10.80 -12.25
C LYS A 241 -38.68 -9.50 -11.92
N THR A 242 -39.40 -9.48 -10.80
CA THR A 242 -40.17 -8.30 -10.36
C THR A 242 -39.25 -7.15 -9.95
N LEU A 243 -38.24 -7.40 -9.12
CA LEU A 243 -37.26 -6.38 -8.71
C LEU A 243 -36.48 -5.82 -9.90
N THR A 244 -36.08 -6.69 -10.84
CA THR A 244 -35.41 -6.29 -12.10
C THR A 244 -36.29 -5.35 -12.92
N ARG A 245 -37.58 -5.66 -13.10
CA ARG A 245 -38.53 -4.78 -13.83
C ARG A 245 -38.71 -3.42 -13.17
N ARG A 246 -38.59 -3.35 -11.84
CA ARG A 246 -38.65 -2.10 -11.07
C ARG A 246 -37.33 -1.32 -11.07
N ARG A 247 -36.28 -1.85 -11.70
CA ARG A 247 -34.93 -1.28 -11.75
C ARG A 247 -34.30 -1.09 -10.36
N ALA A 248 -34.68 -1.95 -9.40
CA ALA A 248 -34.00 -2.03 -8.12
C ALA A 248 -32.69 -2.80 -8.30
N LEU A 249 -31.58 -2.24 -7.80
CA LEU A 249 -30.31 -2.94 -7.86
C LEU A 249 -30.31 -4.07 -6.84
N THR A 250 -30.28 -5.31 -7.30
CA THR A 250 -30.47 -6.50 -6.48
C THR A 250 -29.24 -7.39 -6.54
N LEU A 251 -28.66 -7.73 -5.39
CA LEU A 251 -27.68 -8.81 -5.26
C LEU A 251 -28.34 -9.97 -4.51
N ALA A 252 -28.43 -11.13 -5.14
CA ALA A 252 -29.06 -12.31 -4.57
C ALA A 252 -28.10 -13.50 -4.58
N THR A 253 -28.03 -14.26 -3.49
CA THR A 253 -27.29 -15.53 -3.46
C THR A 253 -28.26 -16.70 -3.53
N THR A 254 -27.84 -17.80 -4.17
CA THR A 254 -28.66 -19.03 -4.19
C THR A 254 -27.83 -20.31 -4.31
N HIS A 255 -28.47 -21.44 -4.00
CA HIS A 255 -28.02 -22.81 -4.27
C HIS A 255 -28.90 -23.54 -5.28
N LEU A 256 -30.04 -22.97 -5.65
CA LEU A 256 -31.03 -23.64 -6.49
C LEU A 256 -30.55 -23.64 -7.95
N GLY A 257 -30.36 -24.83 -8.51
CA GLY A 257 -29.94 -25.01 -9.91
C GLY A 257 -30.89 -24.33 -10.90
N ALA A 258 -32.20 -24.37 -10.62
CA ALA A 258 -33.23 -23.74 -11.45
C ALA A 258 -33.01 -22.23 -11.66
N LEU A 259 -32.42 -21.52 -10.69
CA LEU A 259 -32.16 -20.08 -10.81
C LEU A 259 -30.95 -19.77 -11.69
N LYS A 260 -30.02 -20.72 -11.93
CA LYS A 260 -28.86 -20.49 -12.81
C LYS A 260 -29.28 -20.16 -14.25
N GLN A 261 -30.43 -20.67 -14.70
CA GLN A 261 -30.96 -20.42 -16.05
C GLN A 261 -31.64 -19.06 -16.18
N LEU A 262 -32.00 -18.43 -15.06
CA LEU A 262 -32.76 -17.18 -15.02
C LEU A 262 -32.07 -16.04 -15.78
N ALA A 263 -30.74 -15.93 -15.67
CA ALA A 263 -29.95 -14.91 -16.35
C ALA A 263 -29.94 -15.07 -17.88
N ALA A 264 -30.14 -16.29 -18.40
CA ALA A 264 -30.26 -16.51 -19.85
C ALA A 264 -31.66 -16.14 -20.37
N GLU A 265 -32.69 -16.25 -19.52
CA GLU A 265 -34.08 -15.99 -19.90
C GLU A 265 -34.51 -14.54 -19.75
N THR A 266 -33.87 -13.78 -18.86
CA THR A 266 -34.35 -12.46 -18.44
C THR A 266 -33.28 -11.40 -18.61
N VAL A 267 -33.54 -10.45 -19.51
CA VAL A 267 -32.69 -9.26 -19.70
C VAL A 267 -32.59 -8.47 -18.40
N GLY A 268 -31.37 -8.06 -18.05
CA GLY A 268 -31.04 -7.31 -16.84
C GLY A 268 -30.74 -8.17 -15.60
N ILE A 269 -30.79 -9.49 -15.72
CA ILE A 269 -30.30 -10.43 -14.71
C ILE A 269 -28.98 -11.02 -15.21
N VAL A 270 -27.92 -10.90 -14.42
CA VAL A 270 -26.59 -11.46 -14.71
C VAL A 270 -26.20 -12.47 -13.64
N ASN A 271 -25.61 -13.59 -14.07
CA ASN A 271 -25.06 -14.56 -13.15
C ASN A 271 -23.69 -14.11 -12.64
N ALA A 272 -23.35 -14.52 -11.44
CA ALA A 272 -21.99 -14.48 -10.93
C ALA A 272 -21.69 -15.72 -10.10
N SER A 273 -20.42 -16.02 -9.91
CA SER A 273 -19.98 -17.11 -9.05
C SER A 273 -18.69 -16.79 -8.33
N LEU A 274 -18.50 -17.41 -7.17
CA LEU A 274 -17.23 -17.36 -6.45
C LEU A 274 -16.44 -18.61 -6.77
N GLN A 275 -15.21 -18.44 -7.25
CA GLN A 275 -14.33 -19.56 -7.59
C GLN A 275 -13.99 -20.39 -6.35
N PHE A 276 -14.08 -21.70 -6.51
CA PHE A 276 -13.71 -22.69 -5.50
C PHE A 276 -12.69 -23.64 -6.10
N ASP A 277 -11.57 -23.83 -5.41
CA ASP A 277 -10.56 -24.79 -5.83
C ASP A 277 -10.94 -26.19 -5.28
N ALA A 278 -11.41 -27.05 -6.19
CA ALA A 278 -11.75 -28.43 -5.87
C ALA A 278 -10.52 -29.30 -5.54
N GLU A 279 -9.32 -28.91 -6.01
CA GLU A 279 -8.06 -29.61 -5.76
C GLU A 279 -7.39 -29.21 -4.45
N THR A 280 -7.81 -28.14 -3.80
CA THR A 280 -7.33 -27.78 -2.46
C THR A 280 -8.45 -27.78 -1.42
N LEU A 281 -9.72 -27.80 -1.87
CA LEU A 281 -10.93 -27.54 -1.08
C LEU A 281 -10.95 -26.14 -0.44
N THR A 282 -10.22 -25.19 -1.02
CA THR A 282 -10.17 -23.83 -0.49
C THR A 282 -10.99 -22.88 -1.36
N PRO A 283 -11.85 -22.04 -0.76
CA PRO A 283 -12.46 -20.93 -1.49
C PRO A 283 -11.37 -19.95 -1.92
N THR A 284 -11.38 -19.55 -3.19
CA THR A 284 -10.45 -18.52 -3.70
C THR A 284 -11.00 -17.11 -3.50
N TYR A 285 -12.29 -17.01 -3.14
CA TYR A 285 -13.06 -15.76 -2.97
C TYR A 285 -13.08 -14.83 -4.20
N ARG A 286 -12.60 -15.30 -5.36
CA ARG A 286 -12.60 -14.54 -6.61
C ARG A 286 -13.97 -14.57 -7.25
N LEU A 287 -14.54 -13.40 -7.51
CA LEU A 287 -15.81 -13.22 -8.18
C LEU A 287 -15.64 -13.29 -9.71
N LEU A 288 -16.41 -14.18 -10.35
CA LEU A 288 -16.54 -14.24 -11.80
C LEU A 288 -17.95 -13.82 -12.19
N LYS A 289 -18.07 -12.66 -12.85
CA LYS A 289 -19.33 -12.18 -13.45
C LYS A 289 -19.58 -12.89 -14.79
N GLY A 290 -20.83 -13.18 -15.07
CA GLY A 290 -21.32 -13.79 -16.31
C GLY A 290 -21.29 -15.32 -16.31
N VAL A 291 -20.62 -15.95 -15.35
CA VAL A 291 -20.47 -17.41 -15.27
C VAL A 291 -21.22 -17.96 -14.06
N PRO A 292 -22.24 -18.83 -14.25
CA PRO A 292 -22.86 -19.53 -13.14
C PRO A 292 -21.90 -20.54 -12.51
N GLY A 293 -21.94 -20.66 -11.19
CA GLY A 293 -21.03 -21.52 -10.44
C GLY A 293 -21.43 -22.98 -10.52
N ARG A 294 -20.45 -23.88 -10.50
CA ARG A 294 -20.65 -25.33 -10.47
C ARG A 294 -21.06 -25.83 -9.09
N SER A 295 -21.70 -27.00 -9.06
CA SER A 295 -21.98 -27.71 -7.81
C SER A 295 -20.78 -28.57 -7.42
N TYR A 296 -20.08 -28.22 -6.33
CA TYR A 296 -18.87 -28.95 -5.89
C TYR A 296 -19.14 -30.12 -4.94
N GLY A 297 -20.40 -30.39 -4.57
CA GLY A 297 -20.74 -31.35 -3.50
C GLY A 297 -20.12 -32.74 -3.67
N LEU A 298 -20.23 -33.34 -4.86
CA LEU A 298 -19.67 -34.68 -5.13
C LEU A 298 -18.13 -34.67 -5.20
N ALA A 299 -17.53 -33.60 -5.73
CA ALA A 299 -16.08 -33.42 -5.74
C ALA A 299 -15.51 -33.29 -4.32
N ILE A 300 -16.20 -32.55 -3.44
CA ILE A 300 -15.86 -32.42 -2.03
C ILE A 300 -16.02 -33.76 -1.31
N ALA A 301 -17.12 -34.49 -1.53
CA ALA A 301 -17.35 -35.80 -0.93
C ALA A 301 -16.28 -36.83 -1.32
N ARG A 302 -15.88 -36.86 -2.59
CA ARG A 302 -14.73 -37.65 -3.09
C ARG A 302 -13.44 -37.26 -2.37
N ARG A 303 -13.24 -35.96 -2.19
CA ARG A 303 -12.23 -35.32 -1.33
C ARG A 303 -12.11 -35.95 0.06
N LEU A 304 -13.24 -35.96 0.75
CA LEU A 304 -13.37 -36.38 2.13
C LEU A 304 -13.31 -37.92 2.32
N GLY A 305 -13.07 -38.67 1.24
CA GLY A 305 -12.91 -40.13 1.29
C GLY A 305 -14.24 -40.89 1.31
N LEU A 306 -15.33 -40.30 0.81
CA LEU A 306 -16.58 -41.04 0.63
C LEU A 306 -16.35 -42.22 -0.33
N ALA A 307 -16.95 -43.38 -0.02
CA ALA A 307 -16.74 -44.60 -0.80
C ALA A 307 -17.17 -44.42 -2.26
N SER A 308 -16.37 -44.98 -3.19
CA SER A 308 -16.54 -44.76 -4.63
C SER A 308 -17.86 -45.31 -5.16
N ASP A 309 -18.35 -46.42 -4.60
CA ASP A 309 -19.64 -47.01 -4.93
C ASP A 309 -20.82 -46.08 -4.60
N VAL A 310 -20.76 -45.38 -3.46
CA VAL A 310 -21.75 -44.37 -3.08
C VAL A 310 -21.68 -43.15 -4.00
N LEU A 311 -20.47 -42.69 -4.35
CA LEU A 311 -20.27 -41.56 -5.25
C LEU A 311 -20.77 -41.87 -6.67
N ASP A 312 -20.51 -43.08 -7.18
CA ASP A 312 -20.96 -43.51 -8.50
C ASP A 312 -22.50 -43.61 -8.56
N LEU A 313 -23.14 -44.07 -7.48
CA LEU A 313 -24.59 -44.06 -7.35
C LEU A 313 -25.14 -42.62 -7.33
N ALA A 314 -24.51 -41.73 -6.57
CA ALA A 314 -24.92 -40.33 -6.48
C ALA A 314 -24.74 -39.60 -7.82
N GLU A 315 -23.63 -39.81 -8.54
CA GLU A 315 -23.39 -39.22 -9.86
C GLU A 315 -24.44 -39.66 -10.90
N ARG A 316 -24.88 -40.92 -10.86
CA ARG A 316 -25.95 -41.43 -11.74
C ARG A 316 -27.32 -40.87 -11.40
N ALA A 317 -27.56 -40.49 -10.14
CA ALA A 317 -28.81 -39.90 -9.70
C ALA A 317 -28.96 -38.42 -10.12
N VAL A 318 -27.85 -37.73 -10.41
CA VAL A 318 -27.89 -36.35 -10.94
C VAL A 318 -28.49 -36.34 -12.35
N PRO A 319 -29.48 -35.47 -12.64
CA PRO A 319 -30.07 -35.35 -13.98
C PRO A 319 -29.01 -35.14 -15.08
N ASP A 320 -29.20 -35.77 -16.24
CA ASP A 320 -28.24 -35.68 -17.36
C ASP A 320 -27.99 -34.23 -17.82
N THR A 321 -29.03 -33.40 -17.78
CA THR A 321 -28.96 -31.97 -18.12
C THR A 321 -28.05 -31.18 -17.18
N GLU A 322 -28.14 -31.43 -15.87
CA GLU A 322 -27.27 -30.80 -14.88
C GLU A 322 -25.83 -31.30 -15.00
N ARG A 323 -25.62 -32.60 -15.20
CA ARG A 323 -24.28 -33.18 -15.45
C ARG A 323 -23.62 -32.58 -16.69
N ALA A 324 -24.36 -32.44 -17.80
CA ALA A 324 -23.84 -31.86 -19.03
C ALA A 324 -23.48 -30.37 -18.84
N LEU A 325 -24.32 -29.60 -18.15
CA LEU A 325 -24.06 -28.19 -17.84
C LEU A 325 -22.80 -28.04 -16.95
N ASP A 326 -22.69 -28.82 -15.88
CA ASP A 326 -21.55 -28.77 -14.97
C ASP A 326 -20.24 -29.20 -15.66
N ALA A 327 -20.28 -30.12 -16.64
CA ALA A 327 -19.13 -30.51 -17.44
C ALA A 327 -18.69 -29.42 -18.43
N LEU A 328 -19.65 -28.71 -19.05
CA LEU A 328 -19.37 -27.56 -19.90
C LEU A 328 -18.76 -26.42 -19.09
N LEU A 329 -19.34 -26.10 -17.93
CA LEU A 329 -18.82 -25.09 -17.02
C LEU A 329 -17.39 -25.45 -16.56
N ALA A 330 -17.11 -26.73 -16.29
CA ALA A 330 -15.76 -27.19 -15.95
C ALA A 330 -14.73 -26.84 -17.04
N THR A 331 -15.12 -27.03 -18.30
CA THR A 331 -14.25 -26.78 -19.46
C THR A 331 -14.03 -25.28 -19.66
N VAL A 332 -15.07 -24.47 -19.47
CA VAL A 332 -14.98 -23.00 -19.55
C VAL A 332 -14.09 -22.45 -18.43
N GLU A 333 -14.26 -22.91 -17.18
CA GLU A 333 -13.42 -22.51 -16.05
C GLU A 333 -11.96 -22.90 -16.23
N ALA A 334 -11.67 -24.11 -16.74
CA ALA A 334 -10.31 -24.55 -17.01
C ALA A 334 -9.64 -23.68 -18.08
N ARG A 335 -10.37 -23.35 -19.15
CA ARG A 335 -9.87 -22.49 -20.22
C ARG A 335 -9.70 -21.03 -19.78
N ALA A 336 -10.59 -20.52 -18.92
CA ALA A 336 -10.46 -19.21 -18.31
C ALA A 336 -9.18 -19.11 -17.45
N ARG A 337 -8.91 -20.13 -16.61
CA ARG A 337 -7.67 -20.21 -15.83
C ARG A 337 -6.42 -20.26 -16.70
N GLU A 338 -6.45 -21.00 -17.81
CA GLU A 338 -5.33 -21.05 -18.76
C GLU A 338 -5.09 -19.68 -19.43
N LEU A 339 -6.16 -18.96 -19.78
CA LEU A 339 -6.07 -17.62 -20.36
C LEU A 339 -5.53 -16.61 -19.35
N GLU A 340 -6.04 -16.60 -18.12
CA GLU A 340 -5.54 -15.72 -17.04
C GLU A 340 -4.05 -15.96 -16.76
N ALA A 341 -3.62 -17.23 -16.71
CA ALA A 341 -2.20 -17.56 -16.53
C ALA A 341 -1.33 -17.02 -17.69
N ARG A 342 -1.83 -17.13 -18.93
CA ARG A 342 -1.15 -16.56 -20.10
C ARG A 342 -1.10 -15.04 -20.08
N GLU A 343 -2.18 -14.37 -19.66
CA GLU A 343 -2.21 -12.91 -19.52
C GLU A 343 -1.23 -12.43 -18.44
N GLY A 344 -1.15 -13.13 -17.30
CA GLY A 344 -0.17 -12.84 -16.26
C GLY A 344 1.28 -12.98 -16.76
N ASP A 345 1.57 -14.05 -17.50
CA ASP A 345 2.87 -14.26 -18.15
C ASP A 345 3.21 -13.16 -19.16
N LEU A 346 2.24 -12.74 -19.98
CA LEU A 346 2.42 -11.66 -20.95
C LEU A 346 2.63 -10.32 -20.26
N THR A 347 1.91 -10.03 -19.19
CA THR A 347 2.05 -8.79 -18.41
C THR A 347 3.45 -8.70 -17.81
N THR A 348 3.90 -9.77 -17.15
CA THR A 348 5.26 -9.86 -16.58
C THR A 348 6.35 -9.69 -17.65
N ARG A 349 6.13 -10.26 -18.85
CA ARG A 349 7.05 -10.07 -19.98
C ARG A 349 7.06 -8.62 -20.49
N THR A 350 5.91 -7.97 -20.52
CA THR A 350 5.77 -6.58 -20.98
C THR A 350 6.48 -5.63 -20.01
N GLU A 351 6.24 -5.76 -18.71
CA GLU A 351 6.94 -4.98 -17.67
C GLU A 351 8.46 -5.14 -17.77
N ARG A 352 8.93 -6.37 -17.99
CA ARG A 352 10.36 -6.64 -18.16
C ARG A 352 10.94 -5.99 -19.43
N LEU A 353 10.19 -5.98 -20.53
CA LEU A 353 10.60 -5.28 -21.75
C LEU A 353 10.64 -3.77 -21.55
N ASP A 354 9.70 -3.20 -20.80
CA ASP A 354 9.67 -1.76 -20.47
C ASP A 354 10.85 -1.37 -19.57
N GLU A 355 11.18 -2.19 -18.56
CA GLU A 355 12.36 -2.00 -17.73
C GLU A 355 13.67 -2.08 -18.54
N ASP A 356 13.76 -3.05 -19.47
CA ASP A 356 14.90 -3.19 -20.37
C ASP A 356 15.01 -2.00 -21.33
N ALA A 357 13.90 -1.53 -21.89
CA ALA A 357 13.86 -0.35 -22.76
C ALA A 357 14.30 0.92 -22.02
N ALA A 358 13.77 1.16 -20.82
CA ALA A 358 14.21 2.27 -19.95
C ALA A 358 15.70 2.13 -19.55
N GLY A 359 16.21 0.90 -19.44
CA GLY A 359 17.63 0.62 -19.27
C GLY A 359 18.47 1.03 -20.49
N VAL A 360 18.00 0.73 -21.70
CA VAL A 360 18.66 1.10 -22.96
C VAL A 360 18.66 2.61 -23.14
N ASP A 361 17.54 3.29 -22.89
CA ASP A 361 17.43 4.75 -23.02
C ASP A 361 18.38 5.49 -22.07
N ARG A 362 18.50 5.02 -20.82
CA ARG A 362 19.48 5.55 -19.85
C ARG A 362 20.92 5.40 -20.35
N ARG A 363 21.27 4.23 -20.88
CA ARG A 363 22.62 3.99 -21.44
C ARG A 363 22.88 4.85 -22.69
N ALA A 364 21.88 5.04 -23.54
CA ALA A 364 21.98 5.88 -24.73
C ALA A 364 22.22 7.36 -24.34
N ALA A 365 21.51 7.86 -23.33
CA ALA A 365 21.71 9.20 -22.78
C ALA A 365 23.13 9.36 -22.20
N GLU A 366 23.61 8.38 -21.42
CA GLU A 366 24.97 8.40 -20.86
C GLU A 366 26.06 8.42 -21.95
N VAL A 367 25.88 7.63 -23.01
CA VAL A 367 26.79 7.63 -24.16
C VAL A 367 26.77 8.98 -24.88
N ALA A 368 25.59 9.56 -25.12
CA ALA A 368 25.45 10.85 -25.77
C ALA A 368 26.12 11.98 -24.97
N ASP A 369 25.93 12.01 -23.65
CA ASP A 369 26.59 12.98 -22.75
C ASP A 369 28.11 12.82 -22.78
N ARG A 370 28.59 11.57 -22.79
CA ARG A 370 30.02 11.27 -22.87
C ARG A 370 30.63 11.71 -24.21
N GLU A 371 29.92 11.50 -25.32
CA GLU A 371 30.34 11.96 -26.64
C GLU A 371 30.40 13.49 -26.71
N GLN A 372 29.40 14.19 -26.16
CA GLN A 372 29.41 15.66 -26.08
C GLN A 372 30.57 16.18 -25.24
N ALA A 373 30.83 15.57 -24.08
CA ALA A 373 31.94 15.94 -23.21
C ALA A 373 33.30 15.74 -23.90
N LEU A 374 33.48 14.63 -24.62
CA LEU A 374 34.68 14.36 -25.40
C LEU A 374 34.84 15.36 -26.55
N ALA A 375 33.76 15.68 -27.29
CA ALA A 375 33.79 16.66 -28.36
C ALA A 375 34.08 18.09 -27.86
N ALA A 376 33.59 18.44 -26.67
CA ALA A 376 33.90 19.72 -26.02
C ALA A 376 35.38 19.79 -25.60
N ARG A 377 35.92 18.71 -24.99
CA ARG A 377 37.34 18.60 -24.63
C ARG A 377 38.25 18.69 -25.85
N ALA A 378 37.91 17.98 -26.94
CA ALA A 378 38.67 18.02 -28.19
C ALA A 378 38.74 19.45 -28.77
N ARG A 379 37.60 20.16 -28.81
CA ARG A 379 37.55 21.56 -29.26
C ARG A 379 38.34 22.51 -28.35
N GLY A 380 38.32 22.27 -27.03
CA GLY A 380 39.11 23.03 -26.07
C GLY A 380 40.62 22.86 -26.28
N LEU A 381 41.08 21.61 -26.45
CA LEU A 381 42.49 21.30 -26.73
C LEU A 381 42.94 21.90 -28.06
N GLU A 382 42.11 21.85 -29.10
CA GLU A 382 42.45 22.43 -30.40
C GLU A 382 42.58 23.97 -30.34
N ARG A 383 41.72 24.65 -29.57
CA ARG A 383 41.85 26.09 -29.33
C ARG A 383 43.13 26.43 -28.57
N ALA A 384 43.40 25.70 -27.49
CA ALA A 384 44.62 25.89 -26.70
C ALA A 384 45.88 25.67 -27.55
N ALA A 385 45.90 24.65 -28.40
CA ALA A 385 46.99 24.39 -29.33
C ALA A 385 47.19 25.55 -30.31
N ARG A 386 46.11 26.07 -30.91
CA ARG A 386 46.18 27.22 -31.83
C ARG A 386 46.68 28.49 -31.15
N GLU A 387 46.25 28.73 -29.91
CA GLU A 387 46.72 29.88 -29.11
C GLU A 387 48.21 29.76 -28.78
N GLN A 388 48.67 28.57 -28.37
CA GLN A 388 50.09 28.30 -28.12
C GLN A 388 50.95 28.50 -29.38
N VAL A 389 50.52 27.97 -30.53
CA VAL A 389 51.22 28.17 -31.81
C VAL A 389 51.27 29.65 -32.19
N ARG A 390 50.16 30.38 -31.99
CA ARG A 390 50.10 31.82 -32.28
C ARG A 390 51.02 32.63 -31.37
N ALA A 391 51.07 32.29 -30.08
CA ALA A 391 51.97 32.92 -29.12
C ALA A 391 53.44 32.66 -29.49
N TYR A 392 53.78 31.42 -29.82
CA TYR A 392 55.12 31.05 -30.28
C TYR A 392 55.54 31.82 -31.54
N LEU A 393 54.66 31.91 -32.55
CA LEU A 393 54.94 32.67 -33.78
C LEU A 393 55.12 34.17 -33.54
N LEU A 394 54.35 34.77 -32.64
CA LEU A 394 54.50 36.17 -32.24
C LEU A 394 55.83 36.41 -31.53
N GLU A 395 56.25 35.51 -30.65
CA GLU A 395 57.52 35.60 -29.95
C GLU A 395 58.71 35.42 -30.91
N ALA A 396 58.63 34.46 -31.83
CA ALA A 396 59.62 34.28 -32.89
C ALA A 396 59.74 35.53 -33.78
N ARG A 397 58.61 36.13 -34.17
CA ARG A 397 58.61 37.38 -34.94
C ARG A 397 59.26 38.54 -34.16
N ARG A 398 58.98 38.68 -32.86
CA ARG A 398 59.61 39.71 -32.02
C ARG A 398 61.13 39.54 -31.98
N LYS A 399 61.61 38.31 -31.77
CA LYS A 399 63.06 38.00 -31.76
C LYS A 399 63.74 38.32 -33.10
N VAL A 400 63.07 38.05 -34.23
CA VAL A 400 63.57 38.38 -35.57
C VAL A 400 63.60 39.90 -35.80
N GLU A 401 62.56 40.65 -35.40
CA GLU A 401 62.54 42.11 -35.52
C GLU A 401 63.60 42.78 -34.63
N GLU A 402 63.82 42.31 -33.40
CA GLU A 402 64.90 42.78 -32.52
C GLU A 402 66.29 42.55 -33.13
N ALA A 403 66.51 41.40 -33.76
CA ALA A 403 67.79 41.10 -34.41
C ALA A 403 68.01 41.94 -35.69
N LEU A 404 66.97 42.16 -36.50
CA LEU A 404 67.00 43.06 -37.65
C LEU A 404 67.22 44.52 -37.23
N GLY A 405 66.65 44.95 -36.10
CA GLY A 405 66.87 46.26 -35.52
C GLY A 405 68.33 46.48 -35.11
N ARG A 406 68.94 45.49 -34.45
CA ARG A 406 70.38 45.51 -34.11
C ARG A 406 71.27 45.52 -35.35
N ALA A 407 70.90 44.81 -36.41
CA ALA A 407 71.65 44.79 -37.67
C ALA A 407 71.56 46.12 -38.46
N ARG A 408 70.45 46.86 -38.35
CA ARG A 408 70.26 48.17 -39.01
C ARG A 408 70.92 49.33 -38.26
N ALA A 409 71.20 49.19 -36.97
CA ALA A 409 71.89 50.19 -36.15
C ALA A 409 73.43 50.09 -36.22
N ALA A 410 73.98 49.09 -36.91
CA ALA A 410 75.41 48.93 -37.11
C ALA A 410 75.92 49.88 -38.22
N VAL A 411 76.88 50.73 -37.88
CA VAL A 411 77.43 51.78 -38.77
C VAL A 411 78.54 51.25 -39.69
N ASP A 412 79.11 50.07 -39.40
CA ASP A 412 80.19 49.45 -40.18
C ASP A 412 79.75 48.16 -40.90
N GLU A 413 80.16 48.00 -42.16
CA GLU A 413 79.80 46.88 -43.05
C GLU A 413 80.32 45.53 -42.53
N ALA A 414 81.40 45.54 -41.73
CA ALA A 414 81.94 44.36 -41.07
C ALA A 414 81.03 43.85 -39.93
N THR A 415 80.48 44.77 -39.13
CA THR A 415 79.57 44.45 -38.02
C THR A 415 78.21 44.00 -38.53
N ALA A 416 77.75 44.54 -39.68
CA ALA A 416 76.53 44.08 -40.35
C ALA A 416 76.65 42.64 -40.88
N ARG A 417 77.83 42.22 -41.36
CA ARG A 417 78.10 40.83 -41.76
C ARG A 417 78.17 39.89 -40.56
N GLU A 418 78.77 40.32 -39.46
CA GLU A 418 78.85 39.55 -38.23
C GLU A 418 77.47 39.39 -37.56
N ALA A 419 76.65 40.45 -37.55
CA ALA A 419 75.26 40.41 -37.10
C ALA A 419 74.36 39.52 -37.98
N ARG A 420 74.56 39.50 -39.31
CA ARG A 420 73.87 38.55 -40.22
C ARG A 420 74.28 37.11 -39.96
N ARG A 421 75.56 36.86 -39.67
CA ARG A 421 76.06 35.51 -39.36
C ARG A 421 75.56 35.00 -38.00
N LEU A 422 75.45 35.90 -37.01
CA LEU A 422 74.81 35.59 -35.72
C LEU A 422 73.31 35.39 -35.86
N LEU A 423 72.64 36.10 -36.77
CA LEU A 423 71.23 35.88 -37.11
C LEU A 423 71.02 34.55 -37.83
N GLU A 424 71.88 34.18 -38.78
CA GLU A 424 71.85 32.85 -39.42
C GLU A 424 72.10 31.73 -38.40
N ARG A 425 73.06 31.89 -37.49
CA ARG A 425 73.29 30.93 -36.40
C ARG A 425 72.13 30.89 -35.41
N ALA A 426 71.54 32.03 -35.05
CA ALA A 426 70.37 32.06 -34.18
C ALA A 426 69.14 31.45 -34.87
N ILE A 427 68.98 31.63 -36.20
CA ILE A 427 67.93 30.97 -36.98
C ILE A 427 68.21 29.46 -37.09
N GLU A 428 69.47 29.03 -37.23
CA GLU A 428 69.86 27.61 -37.19
C GLU A 428 69.71 27.00 -35.80
N GLU A 429 69.95 27.74 -34.71
CA GLU A 429 69.69 27.30 -33.33
C GLU A 429 68.18 27.26 -33.05
N THR A 430 67.40 28.24 -33.52
CA THR A 430 65.93 28.27 -33.35
C THR A 430 65.22 27.27 -34.28
N ALA A 431 65.78 26.97 -35.45
CA ALA A 431 65.32 25.91 -36.35
C ALA A 431 65.82 24.52 -35.89
N GLY A 432 66.99 24.48 -35.24
CA GLY A 432 67.58 23.30 -34.58
C GLY A 432 66.87 22.91 -33.29
N GLU A 433 66.27 23.87 -32.57
CA GLU A 433 65.36 23.59 -31.44
C GLU A 433 63.92 23.24 -31.90
N GLY A 434 63.61 23.43 -33.18
CA GLY A 434 62.40 22.92 -33.84
C GLY A 434 62.50 21.47 -34.31
N GLY A 435 63.65 20.83 -34.13
CA GLY A 435 63.91 19.44 -34.48
C GLY A 435 64.70 18.75 -33.38
N THR A 436 64.09 17.78 -32.70
CA THR A 436 64.71 16.89 -31.68
C THR A 436 64.79 17.41 -30.24
N GLY A 437 63.66 17.90 -29.70
CA GLY A 437 63.46 18.08 -28.25
C GLY A 437 61.98 17.89 -27.92
N LYS A 438 61.59 16.68 -27.50
CA LYS A 438 60.20 16.35 -27.12
C LYS A 438 59.76 17.20 -25.91
N PRO A 439 58.67 17.97 -25.98
CA PRO A 439 57.87 18.23 -24.80
C PRO A 439 57.08 16.95 -24.49
N GLU A 440 57.26 16.39 -23.29
CA GLU A 440 56.45 15.27 -22.81
C GLU A 440 54.96 15.62 -22.92
N GLY A 441 54.18 14.75 -23.57
CA GLY A 441 52.71 14.82 -23.56
C GLY A 441 52.01 15.12 -24.89
N TRP A 442 52.70 15.13 -26.04
CA TRP A 442 52.05 15.30 -27.35
C TRP A 442 52.11 14.01 -28.19
N VAL A 443 50.94 13.44 -28.46
CA VAL A 443 50.74 12.29 -29.34
C VAL A 443 50.68 12.78 -30.79
N SER A 444 51.48 12.18 -31.67
CA SER A 444 51.50 12.51 -33.11
C SER A 444 50.13 12.26 -33.76
N LEU A 445 49.72 13.12 -34.71
CA LEU A 445 48.49 12.96 -35.49
C LEU A 445 48.44 11.62 -36.24
N ASP A 446 49.61 11.05 -36.57
CA ASP A 446 49.74 9.73 -37.19
C ASP A 446 49.57 8.58 -36.19
N GLN A 447 49.87 8.81 -34.90
CA GLN A 447 49.56 7.85 -33.82
C GLN A 447 48.05 7.84 -33.49
N LEU A 448 47.38 9.01 -33.54
CA LEU A 448 45.92 9.11 -33.40
C LEU A 448 45.18 8.51 -34.61
N ARG A 449 45.73 8.63 -35.82
CA ARG A 449 45.19 7.95 -37.01
C ARG A 449 45.35 6.43 -36.94
N ARG A 450 46.52 5.93 -36.52
CA ARG A 450 46.71 4.48 -36.31
C ARG A 450 45.83 3.92 -35.19
N GLN A 451 45.64 4.64 -34.08
CA GLN A 451 44.70 4.21 -33.03
C GLN A 451 43.23 4.22 -33.48
N ARG A 452 42.88 5.09 -34.43
CA ARG A 452 41.53 5.15 -35.01
C ARG A 452 41.31 4.11 -36.12
N GLU A 453 42.37 3.68 -36.80
CA GLU A 453 42.36 2.60 -37.79
C GLU A 453 42.52 1.20 -37.16
N GLU A 454 43.19 1.10 -36.00
CA GLU A 454 43.22 -0.12 -35.16
C GLU A 454 41.94 -0.27 -34.32
N ALA A 455 41.20 0.82 -34.06
CA ALA A 455 39.83 0.82 -33.53
C ALA A 455 38.82 0.47 -34.64
N GLY A 456 38.92 -0.75 -35.15
CA GLY A 456 37.99 -1.32 -36.12
C GLY A 456 36.53 -1.36 -35.62
N ALA A 457 35.63 -1.36 -36.60
CA ALA A 457 34.18 -1.47 -36.54
C ALA A 457 33.57 -2.21 -35.31
N PRO A 458 32.35 -1.81 -34.85
CA PRO A 458 31.70 -2.46 -33.72
C PRO A 458 31.41 -3.92 -34.07
N ARG A 459 32.19 -4.84 -33.49
CA ARG A 459 31.83 -6.26 -33.46
C ARG A 459 30.63 -6.41 -32.54
N ARG A 460 29.55 -7.00 -33.07
CA ARG A 460 28.40 -7.51 -32.30
C ARG A 460 28.88 -8.16 -31.00
N PRO A 461 28.29 -7.87 -29.84
CA PRO A 461 28.59 -8.65 -28.65
C PRO A 461 28.09 -10.09 -28.86
N PRO A 462 28.88 -11.13 -28.54
CA PRO A 462 28.33 -12.47 -28.42
C PRO A 462 27.40 -12.51 -27.20
N SER A 463 26.31 -13.27 -27.34
CA SER A 463 25.37 -13.57 -26.25
C SER A 463 26.13 -14.16 -25.05
N PRO A 464 25.91 -13.72 -23.80
CA PRO A 464 26.61 -14.33 -22.67
C PRO A 464 26.04 -15.73 -22.39
N ALA A 465 26.91 -16.73 -22.52
CA ALA A 465 26.70 -18.04 -21.94
C ALA A 465 26.77 -17.95 -20.40
N ARG A 466 25.95 -18.76 -19.72
CA ARG A 466 25.92 -18.99 -18.27
C ARG A 466 27.33 -19.08 -17.64
N PRO A 467 27.59 -18.47 -16.48
CA PRO A 467 28.82 -18.73 -15.74
C PRO A 467 28.71 -20.02 -14.91
N PRO A 468 29.76 -20.87 -14.86
CA PRO A 468 29.93 -21.85 -13.81
C PRO A 468 30.52 -21.20 -12.54
N ALA A 469 30.38 -21.93 -11.44
CA ALA A 469 30.78 -21.54 -10.09
C ALA A 469 32.29 -21.33 -9.91
N GLY A 470 32.63 -20.47 -8.94
CA GLY A 470 33.81 -20.68 -8.09
C GLY A 470 34.93 -19.64 -8.17
N ALA A 471 35.16 -19.02 -7.01
CA ALA A 471 36.44 -18.54 -6.48
C ALA A 471 37.00 -17.17 -6.91
N GLY A 472 36.86 -16.20 -5.99
CA GLY A 472 38.01 -15.70 -5.24
C GLY A 472 38.55 -14.31 -5.62
N ARG A 473 38.15 -13.28 -4.86
CA ARG A 473 38.90 -12.02 -4.70
C ARG A 473 38.72 -11.47 -3.26
N PRO A 474 39.60 -10.56 -2.81
CA PRO A 474 40.33 -10.65 -1.55
C PRO A 474 39.60 -10.07 -0.32
N ALA A 475 40.16 -10.35 0.87
CA ALA A 475 39.68 -9.95 2.19
C ALA A 475 39.82 -8.43 2.48
N PRO A 476 39.10 -7.89 3.49
CA PRO A 476 38.34 -6.64 3.33
C PRO A 476 38.91 -5.42 4.05
N MET A 477 38.55 -4.24 3.55
CA MET A 477 38.31 -3.06 4.39
C MET A 477 36.79 -2.91 4.55
N THR A 478 36.32 -3.04 5.78
CA THR A 478 34.91 -3.04 6.18
C THR A 478 34.34 -1.63 6.18
N THR A 479 33.63 -1.28 5.10
CA THR A 479 32.48 -0.35 5.16
C THR A 479 31.23 -1.21 5.15
N ALA A 480 30.47 -1.22 6.25
CA ALA A 480 29.20 -1.92 6.31
C ALA A 480 28.26 -1.39 5.22
N ALA A 481 27.83 -2.27 4.33
CA ALA A 481 26.90 -1.88 3.27
C ALA A 481 25.51 -1.68 3.88
N THR A 482 24.91 -0.51 3.67
CA THR A 482 23.52 -0.19 4.08
C THR A 482 22.47 -0.94 3.27
N GLU A 483 22.90 -1.78 2.32
CA GLU A 483 22.04 -2.54 1.43
C GLU A 483 22.62 -3.94 1.14
N VAL A 484 21.72 -4.92 1.02
CA VAL A 484 22.02 -6.29 0.60
C VAL A 484 21.07 -6.70 -0.52
N SER A 485 21.62 -7.25 -1.61
CA SER A 485 20.83 -7.76 -2.74
C SER A 485 20.80 -9.27 -2.76
N LEU A 486 19.59 -9.82 -2.68
CA LEU A 486 19.28 -11.24 -2.76
C LEU A 486 18.73 -11.65 -4.15
N ILE A 487 18.67 -10.70 -5.09
CA ILE A 487 18.14 -10.93 -6.45
C ILE A 487 18.95 -12.03 -7.15
N GLY A 488 18.23 -13.03 -7.68
CA GLY A 488 18.82 -14.13 -8.45
C GLY A 488 19.33 -15.30 -7.60
N LEU A 489 19.24 -15.21 -6.28
CA LEU A 489 19.58 -16.31 -5.37
C LEU A 489 18.40 -17.25 -5.17
N ARG A 490 18.69 -18.52 -4.85
CA ARG A 490 17.66 -19.44 -4.34
C ARG A 490 17.48 -19.20 -2.84
N VAL A 491 16.32 -19.58 -2.32
CA VAL A 491 15.96 -19.41 -0.89
C VAL A 491 17.06 -19.94 0.04
N ALA A 492 17.59 -21.14 -0.25
CA ALA A 492 18.65 -21.77 0.55
C ALA A 492 19.98 -21.00 0.58
N ASP A 493 20.29 -20.22 -0.47
CA ASP A 493 21.52 -19.43 -0.56
C ASP A 493 21.31 -18.00 0.00
N ALA A 494 20.08 -17.51 -0.01
CA ALA A 494 19.72 -16.16 0.41
C ALA A 494 19.62 -16.00 1.93
N GLU A 495 19.17 -17.03 2.65
CA GLU A 495 19.03 -17.02 4.11
C GLU A 495 20.35 -16.73 4.86
N PRO A 496 21.47 -17.44 4.59
CA PRO A 496 22.73 -17.16 5.29
C PRO A 496 23.33 -15.80 4.92
N LEU A 497 23.08 -15.30 3.71
CA LEU A 497 23.52 -13.97 3.27
C LEU A 497 22.74 -12.86 3.97
N LEU A 498 21.44 -13.04 4.16
CA LEU A 498 20.59 -12.11 4.91
C LEU A 498 20.97 -12.07 6.38
N ALA A 499 21.15 -13.23 7.02
CA ALA A 499 21.55 -13.31 8.43
C ALA A 499 22.88 -12.57 8.68
N ARG A 500 23.88 -12.80 7.81
CA ARG A 500 25.17 -12.12 7.90
C ARG A 500 25.05 -10.60 7.69
N ALA A 501 24.21 -10.16 6.75
CA ALA A 501 24.00 -8.73 6.51
C ALA A 501 23.31 -8.04 7.70
N LEU A 502 22.39 -8.73 8.39
CA LEU A 502 21.77 -8.24 9.63
C LEU A 502 22.81 -8.12 10.75
N ASP A 503 23.66 -9.14 10.93
CA ASP A 503 24.74 -9.10 11.92
C ASP A 503 25.71 -7.95 11.66
N ASP A 504 26.16 -7.79 10.40
CA ASP A 504 27.08 -6.72 9.99
C ASP A 504 26.45 -5.32 10.16
N ALA A 505 25.15 -5.18 9.92
CA ALA A 505 24.44 -3.90 10.06
C ALA A 505 24.24 -3.49 11.53
N VAL A 506 23.91 -4.45 12.40
CA VAL A 506 23.79 -4.21 13.85
C VAL A 506 25.15 -3.96 14.47
N LEU A 507 26.20 -4.70 14.07
CA LEU A 507 27.57 -4.49 14.53
C LEU A 507 28.12 -3.12 14.12
N ALA A 508 27.65 -2.58 13.00
CA ALA A 508 28.04 -1.26 12.49
C ALA A 508 27.14 -0.12 12.97
N ASP A 509 26.20 -0.39 13.89
CA ASP A 509 25.26 0.58 14.46
C ASP A 509 24.46 1.35 13.40
N LEU A 510 24.07 0.65 12.32
CA LEU A 510 23.27 1.24 11.26
C LEU A 510 21.82 1.43 11.73
N PRO A 511 21.17 2.56 11.42
CA PRO A 511 19.78 2.80 11.81
C PRO A 511 18.79 1.90 11.03
N TYR A 512 19.19 1.43 9.85
CA TYR A 512 18.39 0.54 9.02
C TYR A 512 19.24 -0.27 8.04
N LEU A 513 18.70 -1.38 7.56
CA LEU A 513 19.24 -2.19 6.46
C LEU A 513 18.20 -2.31 5.34
N ARG A 514 18.64 -2.08 4.09
CA ARG A 514 17.82 -2.27 2.89
C ARG A 514 18.06 -3.66 2.30
N VAL A 515 17.02 -4.47 2.21
CA VAL A 515 17.07 -5.84 1.67
C VAL A 515 16.35 -5.89 0.33
N ILE A 516 17.09 -6.06 -0.76
CA ILE A 516 16.56 -6.10 -2.12
C ILE A 516 16.34 -7.57 -2.51
N HIS A 517 15.09 -8.02 -2.53
CA HIS A 517 14.74 -9.42 -2.87
C HIS A 517 14.01 -9.55 -4.23
N GLY A 518 13.62 -8.43 -4.83
CA GLY A 518 12.98 -8.36 -6.15
C GLY A 518 11.48 -8.67 -6.12
N LYS A 519 10.78 -8.38 -7.21
CA LYS A 519 9.31 -8.53 -7.34
C LYS A 519 8.87 -9.89 -7.93
N GLY A 520 9.74 -10.91 -7.89
CA GLY A 520 9.52 -12.20 -8.57
C GLY A 520 8.41 -13.06 -7.94
N THR A 521 8.63 -14.37 -7.84
CA THR A 521 7.65 -15.35 -7.32
C THR A 521 7.25 -15.20 -5.84
N GLY A 522 7.70 -14.15 -5.16
CA GLY A 522 7.45 -13.92 -3.73
C GLY A 522 8.24 -14.83 -2.78
N ALA A 523 8.95 -15.84 -3.26
CA ALA A 523 9.68 -16.79 -2.40
C ALA A 523 10.80 -16.13 -1.58
N LEU A 524 11.60 -15.24 -2.20
CA LEU A 524 12.63 -14.49 -1.48
C LEU A 524 12.04 -13.40 -0.57
N ARG A 525 10.91 -12.79 -0.97
CA ARG A 525 10.16 -11.85 -0.13
C ARG A 525 9.69 -12.53 1.15
N GLN A 526 9.09 -13.71 1.02
CA GLN A 526 8.58 -14.48 2.14
C GLN A 526 9.72 -14.87 3.08
N LEU A 527 10.83 -15.38 2.54
CA LEU A 527 12.03 -15.67 3.34
C LEU A 527 12.52 -14.43 4.11
N VAL A 528 12.63 -13.28 3.45
CA VAL A 528 13.10 -12.05 4.10
C VAL A 528 12.16 -11.63 5.24
N HIS A 529 10.85 -11.66 5.01
CA HIS A 529 9.86 -11.29 6.02
C HIS A 529 9.85 -12.29 7.18
N ASP A 530 9.97 -13.60 6.91
CA ASP A 530 10.03 -14.65 7.92
C ASP A 530 11.29 -14.54 8.80
N VAL A 531 12.45 -14.23 8.19
CA VAL A 531 13.72 -14.04 8.92
C VAL A 531 13.68 -12.76 9.77
N LEU A 532 13.21 -11.64 9.19
CA LEU A 532 13.11 -10.36 9.92
C LEU A 532 12.09 -10.40 11.06
N ALA A 533 10.99 -11.14 10.91
CA ALA A 533 9.99 -11.32 11.96
C ALA A 533 10.51 -12.15 13.14
N ARG A 534 11.47 -13.05 12.91
CA ARG A 534 12.09 -13.89 13.94
C ARG A 534 13.26 -13.21 14.65
N ASP A 535 13.85 -12.19 14.04
CA ASP A 535 15.02 -11.51 14.59
C ASP A 535 14.62 -10.42 15.60
N THR A 536 14.87 -10.69 16.88
CA THR A 536 14.56 -9.77 18.00
C THR A 536 15.26 -8.41 17.94
N ARG A 537 16.27 -8.24 17.08
CA ARG A 537 17.02 -6.98 16.92
C ARG A 537 16.31 -5.99 15.97
N VAL A 538 15.38 -6.48 15.16
CA VAL A 538 14.60 -5.66 14.21
C VAL A 538 13.37 -5.11 14.93
N LYS A 539 13.28 -3.79 15.04
CA LYS A 539 12.16 -3.11 15.71
C LYS A 539 10.93 -3.02 14.82
N ARG A 540 11.15 -2.72 13.53
CA ARG A 540 10.10 -2.63 12.52
C ARG A 540 10.70 -2.99 11.16
N PHE A 541 9.92 -3.66 10.33
CA PHE A 541 10.26 -3.86 8.93
C PHE A 541 9.04 -3.63 8.05
N GLY A 542 9.27 -3.22 6.80
CA GLY A 542 8.20 -2.93 5.86
C GLY A 542 8.74 -2.74 4.45
N PHE A 543 7.83 -2.65 3.47
CA PHE A 543 8.25 -2.35 2.10
C PHE A 543 8.82 -0.95 1.99
N ALA A 544 9.81 -0.78 1.11
CA ALA A 544 10.29 0.54 0.77
C ALA A 544 9.17 1.35 0.07
N PRO A 545 9.17 2.68 0.19
CA PRO A 545 8.30 3.55 -0.60
C PRO A 545 8.38 3.27 -2.11
N ALA A 546 7.31 3.59 -2.85
CA ALA A 546 7.23 3.30 -4.29
C ALA A 546 8.38 3.89 -5.12
N ASN A 547 8.92 5.05 -4.72
CA ASN A 547 10.07 5.70 -5.35
C ASN A 547 11.43 5.08 -4.96
N GLN A 548 11.46 4.04 -4.12
CA GLN A 548 12.68 3.41 -3.61
C GLN A 548 12.68 1.88 -3.75
N GLY A 549 11.87 1.34 -4.67
CA GLY A 549 11.82 -0.09 -5.01
C GLY A 549 10.52 -0.79 -4.62
N GLY A 550 9.62 -0.13 -3.88
CA GLY A 550 8.29 -0.64 -3.55
C GLY A 550 8.34 -2.03 -2.92
N HIS A 551 7.48 -2.93 -3.41
CA HIS A 551 7.39 -4.30 -2.92
C HIS A 551 8.62 -5.19 -3.20
N GLY A 552 9.58 -4.75 -4.02
CA GLY A 552 10.81 -5.50 -4.30
C GLY A 552 11.93 -5.26 -3.29
N VAL A 553 11.72 -4.35 -2.33
CA VAL A 553 12.70 -3.98 -1.31
C VAL A 553 12.00 -3.94 0.05
N THR A 554 12.60 -4.60 1.03
CA THR A 554 12.18 -4.52 2.44
C THR A 554 13.21 -3.70 3.19
N VAL A 555 12.76 -2.73 3.99
CA VAL A 555 13.60 -1.95 4.90
C VAL A 555 13.40 -2.49 6.31
N ALA A 556 14.49 -2.87 6.97
CA ALA A 556 14.51 -3.28 8.37
C ALA A 556 15.13 -2.16 9.21
N GLU A 557 14.41 -1.67 10.21
CA GLU A 557 14.86 -0.63 11.15
C GLU A 557 15.30 -1.30 12.47
N PHE A 558 16.49 -0.94 12.95
CA PHE A 558 17.05 -1.48 14.20
C PHE A 558 16.78 -0.54 15.37
N ALA A 559 16.79 -1.07 16.59
CA ALA A 559 16.78 -0.25 17.80
C ALA A 559 18.20 0.28 18.05
N ALA A 560 18.34 1.60 18.18
CA ALA A 560 19.56 2.25 18.65
C ALA A 560 19.88 1.90 20.11
#